data_AF-A0A0F8ENR8-F1
#
_entry.id   AF-A0A0F8ENR8-F1
#
_cell.length_a   1.000
_cell.length_b   1.000
_cell.length_c   1.000
_cell.angle_alpha   90.00
_cell.angle_beta   90.00
_cell.angle_gamma   90.00
#
_symmetry.space_group_name_H-M   'P 1'
#
loop_
_entity.id
_entity.type
_entity.pdbx_description
1 polymer ?
#
loop_
_entity_poly.entity_id
_entity_poly.type
_entity_poly.pdbx_seq_one_letter_code
_entity_poly.pdbx_strand_id
1 'polypeptide(L)'
;MFFVCIAILAAGCLENEFVRERQVATYQDVYEGESENWKAKFVQNVTEFTLPADDEILYDVDGEIILTYKGNLSELSSVQVIEYSYVRNSGGGGGTEANPHERVYGGKFSYGGSMIDRSE
;
A
#
# COMPACT_ATOMS: atom_id res chain seq x y z
N MET A 1 1.48 24.14 6.41
CA MET A 1 0.84 22.83 6.29
C MET A 1 0.41 22.67 4.85
N PHE A 2 0.91 21.65 4.15
CA PHE A 2 0.63 21.38 2.74
C PHE A 2 -0.03 20.01 2.66
N PHE A 3 -1.18 19.91 2.01
CA PHE A 3 -2.01 18.69 2.00
C PHE A 3 -2.13 18.18 0.58
N VAL A 4 -1.95 16.87 0.38
CA VAL A 4 -1.97 16.23 -0.93
C VAL A 4 -2.94 15.05 -0.91
N CYS A 5 -3.94 15.10 -1.79
CA CYS A 5 -4.86 14.00 -2.08
C CYS A 5 -4.49 13.35 -3.41
N ILE A 6 -4.29 12.04 -3.43
CA ILE A 6 -4.02 11.28 -4.66
C ILE A 6 -5.01 10.12 -4.75
N ALA A 7 -5.74 10.04 -5.86
CA ALA A 7 -6.54 8.88 -6.20
C ALA A 7 -5.63 7.85 -6.90
N ILE A 8 -5.67 6.60 -6.45
CA ILE A 8 -4.75 5.56 -6.91
C ILE A 8 -5.55 4.41 -7.55
N LEU A 9 -5.25 4.06 -8.80
CA LEU A 9 -5.94 3.00 -9.55
C LEU A 9 -5.12 1.69 -9.54
N ALA A 10 -5.80 0.55 -9.47
CA ALA A 10 -5.17 -0.77 -9.31
C ALA A 10 -4.70 -1.38 -10.64
N ALA A 11 -3.51 -1.97 -10.64
CA ALA A 11 -3.08 -3.00 -11.59
C ALA A 11 -2.58 -4.21 -10.78
N GLY A 12 -3.29 -5.34 -10.87
CA GLY A 12 -2.97 -6.56 -10.11
C GLY A 12 -2.56 -7.71 -11.02
N CYS A 13 -1.61 -8.52 -10.57
CA CYS A 13 -1.26 -9.83 -11.15
C CYS A 13 -1.40 -10.92 -10.07
N LEU A 14 -2.14 -12.00 -10.38
CA LEU A 14 -2.42 -13.12 -9.48
C LEU A 14 -1.65 -14.38 -9.89
N GLU A 15 -1.00 -15.03 -8.91
CA GLU A 15 -0.35 -16.33 -9.06
C GLU A 15 -0.81 -17.29 -7.95
N ASN A 16 -1.13 -18.54 -8.30
CA ASN A 16 -1.73 -19.51 -7.37
C ASN A 16 -0.90 -20.80 -7.32
N GLU A 17 -0.65 -21.32 -6.12
CA GLU A 17 0.08 -22.58 -5.88
C GLU A 17 -0.62 -23.43 -4.78
N PHE A 18 -0.52 -24.76 -4.87
CA PHE A 18 -0.99 -25.68 -3.84
C PHE A 18 0.18 -26.23 -3.03
N VAL A 19 0.24 -25.96 -1.72
CA VAL A 19 1.34 -26.37 -0.84
C VAL A 19 0.82 -27.09 0.39
N ARG A 20 1.18 -28.38 0.56
CA ARG A 20 0.92 -29.17 1.79
C ARG A 20 -0.51 -29.04 2.33
N GLU A 21 -1.49 -29.36 1.50
CA GLU A 21 -2.93 -29.28 1.85
C GLU A 21 -3.42 -27.86 2.16
N ARG A 22 -2.68 -26.82 1.78
CA ARG A 22 -3.13 -25.42 1.83
C ARG A 22 -3.10 -24.85 0.42
N GLN A 23 -4.18 -24.18 0.02
CA GLN A 23 -4.13 -23.34 -1.17
C GLN A 23 -3.46 -22.03 -0.78
N VAL A 24 -2.40 -21.68 -1.51
CA VAL A 24 -1.68 -20.42 -1.34
C VAL A 24 -1.91 -19.61 -2.60
N ALA A 25 -2.52 -18.44 -2.45
CA ALA A 25 -2.63 -17.47 -3.52
C ALA A 25 -1.72 -16.28 -3.17
N THR A 26 -0.82 -15.94 -4.07
CA THR A 26 0.05 -14.77 -3.93
C THR A 26 -0.28 -13.80 -5.05
N TYR A 27 -0.55 -12.56 -4.69
CA TYR A 27 -0.71 -11.50 -5.67
C TYR A 27 0.00 -10.24 -5.22
N GLN A 28 0.46 -9.51 -6.22
CA GLN A 28 0.97 -8.17 -6.02
C GLN A 28 0.00 -7.20 -6.67
N ASP A 29 -0.49 -6.28 -5.85
CA ASP A 29 -1.22 -5.12 -6.32
C ASP A 29 -0.30 -3.91 -6.34
N VAL A 30 -0.22 -3.27 -7.49
CA VAL A 30 0.45 -1.98 -7.64
C VAL A 30 -0.62 -0.94 -7.96
N TYR A 31 -0.63 0.12 -7.16
CA TYR A 31 -1.50 1.26 -7.35
C TYR A 31 -0.62 2.49 -7.61
N GLU A 32 -0.91 3.23 -8.69
CA GLU A 32 -0.24 4.49 -9.00
C GLU A 32 -1.21 5.65 -9.13
N GLY A 33 -0.76 6.84 -8.73
CA GLY A 33 -1.55 8.08 -8.80
C GLY A 33 -0.65 9.30 -8.80
N GLU A 34 -1.15 10.43 -9.29
CA GLU A 34 -0.39 11.67 -9.36
C GLU A 34 -1.24 12.88 -8.98
N SER A 35 -0.58 13.91 -8.44
CA SER A 35 -1.09 15.28 -8.33
C SER A 35 -0.17 16.23 -9.10
N GLU A 36 -0.37 17.54 -8.99
CA GLU A 36 0.46 18.54 -9.66
C GLU A 36 1.96 18.34 -9.36
N ASN A 37 2.30 18.22 -8.07
CA ASN A 37 3.69 18.18 -7.63
C ASN A 37 4.14 16.82 -7.07
N TRP A 38 3.27 15.80 -7.06
CA TRP A 38 3.56 14.51 -6.44
C TRP A 38 3.18 13.34 -7.33
N LYS A 39 3.97 12.26 -7.25
CA LYS A 39 3.56 10.91 -7.66
C LYS A 39 3.45 10.04 -6.42
N ALA A 40 2.43 9.20 -6.36
CA ALA A 40 2.30 8.14 -5.37
C ALA A 40 2.36 6.79 -6.05
N LYS A 41 3.13 5.88 -5.48
CA LYS A 41 3.09 4.46 -5.78
C LYS A 41 2.84 3.71 -4.50
N PHE A 42 1.87 2.81 -4.52
CA PHE A 42 1.54 1.95 -3.41
C PHE A 42 1.66 0.50 -3.90
N VAL A 43 2.50 -0.29 -3.24
CA VAL A 43 2.74 -1.69 -3.58
C VAL A 43 2.30 -2.54 -2.40
N GLN A 44 1.49 -3.55 -2.67
CA GLN A 44 1.06 -4.51 -1.68
C GLN A 44 1.24 -5.92 -2.23
N ASN A 45 1.99 -6.73 -1.49
CA ASN A 45 2.07 -8.17 -1.69
C ASN A 45 1.13 -8.82 -0.70
N VAL A 46 0.22 -9.65 -1.20
CA VAL A 46 -0.72 -10.40 -0.38
C VAL A 46 -0.45 -11.88 -0.58
N THR A 47 -0.32 -12.60 0.52
CA THR A 47 -0.33 -14.06 0.56
C THR A 47 -1.57 -14.52 1.30
N GLU A 48 -2.47 -15.19 0.58
CA GLU A 48 -3.65 -15.82 1.15
C GLU A 48 -3.37 -17.30 1.42
N PHE A 49 -3.70 -17.76 2.62
CA PHE A 49 -3.67 -19.18 2.97
C PHE A 49 -5.10 -19.65 3.19
N THR A 50 -5.59 -20.54 2.34
CA THR A 50 -6.87 -21.23 2.56
C THR A 50 -6.61 -22.56 3.24
N LEU A 51 -7.17 -22.73 4.45
CA LEU A 51 -7.13 -23.98 5.22
C LEU A 51 -8.37 -24.83 4.88
N PRO A 52 -8.23 -25.99 4.21
CA PRO A 52 -9.39 -26.78 3.76
C PRO A 52 -10.24 -27.38 4.88
N ALA A 53 -9.72 -27.42 6.11
CA ALA A 53 -10.39 -28.04 7.25
C ALA A 53 -11.32 -27.08 8.00
N ASP A 54 -11.07 -25.77 7.93
CA ASP A 54 -11.64 -24.79 8.85
C ASP A 54 -12.43 -23.67 8.15
N ASP A 55 -12.54 -23.67 6.81
CA ASP A 55 -13.10 -22.56 6.00
C ASP A 55 -12.48 -21.18 6.34
N GLU A 56 -11.32 -21.18 6.99
CA GLU A 56 -10.60 -19.99 7.41
C GLU A 56 -9.62 -19.53 6.32
N ILE A 57 -9.64 -18.22 6.06
CA ILE A 57 -8.65 -17.55 5.22
C ILE A 57 -7.75 -16.71 6.12
N LEU A 58 -6.45 -16.98 6.03
CA LEU A 58 -5.41 -16.18 6.66
C LEU A 58 -4.73 -15.30 5.61
N TYR A 59 -4.46 -14.06 5.99
CA TYR A 59 -3.75 -13.11 5.16
C TYR A 59 -2.41 -12.73 5.78
N ASP A 60 -1.38 -12.71 4.94
CA ASP A 60 -0.13 -12.02 5.21
C ASP A 60 0.09 -10.94 4.15
N VAL A 61 0.30 -9.72 4.61
CA VAL A 61 0.31 -8.52 3.78
C VAL A 61 1.55 -7.71 4.08
N ASP A 62 2.43 -7.58 3.09
CA ASP A 62 3.57 -6.69 3.14
C ASP A 62 3.44 -5.63 2.05
N GLY A 63 3.86 -4.41 2.34
CA GLY A 63 3.83 -3.38 1.32
C GLY A 63 4.60 -2.13 1.65
N GLU A 64 4.57 -1.20 0.70
CA GLU A 64 5.20 0.10 0.82
C GLU A 64 4.39 1.17 0.10
N ILE A 65 4.44 2.38 0.65
CA ILE A 65 4.02 3.60 -0.03
C ILE A 65 5.24 4.43 -0.37
N ILE A 66 5.29 4.93 -1.61
CA ILE A 66 6.37 5.75 -2.14
C ILE A 66 5.76 7.03 -2.69
N LEU A 67 6.15 8.17 -2.15
CA LEU A 67 5.78 9.50 -2.60
C LEU A 67 6.99 10.17 -3.23
N THR A 68 6.86 10.56 -4.49
CA THR A 68 7.92 11.25 -5.23
C THR A 68 7.52 12.69 -5.51
N TYR A 69 8.29 13.65 -5.00
CA TYR A 69 8.13 15.06 -5.35
C TYR A 69 8.64 15.33 -6.77
N LYS A 70 7.79 15.94 -7.59
CA LYS A 70 8.08 16.32 -8.99
C LYS A 70 8.65 17.73 -9.13
N GLY A 71 8.45 18.59 -8.13
CA GLY A 71 8.88 19.99 -8.14
C GLY A 71 10.35 20.20 -7.78
N ASN A 72 10.74 21.44 -7.55
CA ASN A 72 12.09 21.80 -7.14
C ASN A 72 12.27 21.61 -5.63
N LEU A 73 13.30 20.87 -5.19
CA LEU A 73 13.58 20.64 -3.77
C LEU A 73 13.71 21.92 -2.94
N SER A 74 14.13 23.04 -3.54
CA SER A 74 14.16 24.33 -2.84
C SER A 74 12.79 24.79 -2.37
N GLU A 75 11.71 24.36 -3.03
CA GLU A 75 10.32 24.65 -2.65
C GLU A 75 9.95 23.90 -1.34
N LEU A 76 10.54 22.73 -1.10
CA LEU A 76 10.35 21.96 0.13
C LEU A 76 11.18 22.49 1.31
N SER A 77 12.14 23.39 1.08
CA SER A 77 13.01 23.92 2.15
C SER A 77 12.25 24.63 3.28
N SER A 78 11.05 25.15 3.00
CA SER A 78 10.17 25.81 3.98
C SER A 78 9.10 24.86 4.56
N VAL A 79 8.99 23.64 4.02
CA VAL A 79 8.02 22.64 4.46
C VAL A 79 8.62 21.89 5.64
N GLN A 80 7.95 21.96 6.79
CA GLN A 80 8.39 21.24 8.00
C GLN A 80 7.78 19.84 8.08
N VAL A 81 6.59 19.66 7.50
CA VAL A 81 5.81 18.43 7.57
C VAL A 81 5.03 18.24 6.27
N ILE A 82 5.10 17.03 5.71
CA ILE A 82 4.24 16.55 4.63
C ILE A 82 3.19 15.64 5.26
N GLU A 83 1.92 15.93 5.04
CA GLU A 83 0.83 14.99 5.33
C GLU A 83 0.28 14.47 4.01
N TYR A 84 0.09 13.15 3.95
CA TYR A 84 -0.46 12.48 2.78
C TYR A 84 -1.60 11.56 3.18
N SER A 85 -2.58 11.46 2.30
CA SER A 85 -3.65 10.47 2.39
C SER A 85 -3.89 9.84 1.02
N TYR A 86 -4.28 8.58 1.03
CA TYR A 86 -4.62 7.83 -0.16
C TYR A 86 -5.89 7.02 0.08
N VAL A 87 -6.65 6.82 -0.99
CA VAL A 87 -7.89 6.02 -1.00
C VAL A 87 -7.78 4.97 -2.10
N ARG A 88 -8.25 3.76 -1.78
CA ARG A 88 -8.33 2.57 -2.63
C ARG A 88 -9.72 1.95 -2.47
N ASN A 89 -10.10 1.05 -3.37
CA ASN A 89 -11.41 0.37 -3.31
C ASN A 89 -11.61 -0.45 -2.02
N SER A 90 -10.53 -1.01 -1.47
CA SER A 90 -10.54 -1.82 -0.25
C SER A 90 -10.27 -1.02 1.04
N GLY A 91 -10.15 0.32 0.96
CA GLY A 91 -9.89 1.17 2.12
C GLY A 91 -8.98 2.35 1.82
N GLY A 92 -8.48 3.02 2.85
CA GLY A 92 -7.58 4.16 2.70
C GLY A 92 -6.53 4.18 3.80
N GLY A 93 -5.57 5.08 3.65
CA GLY A 93 -4.53 5.28 4.63
C GLY A 93 -3.87 6.63 4.46
N GLY A 94 -2.88 6.88 5.29
CA GLY A 94 -2.14 8.12 5.25
C GLY A 94 -0.96 8.07 6.20
N GLY A 95 -0.21 9.15 6.20
CA GLY A 95 0.94 9.30 7.05
C GLY A 95 1.47 10.72 7.03
N THR A 96 2.51 10.90 7.81
CA THR A 96 3.14 12.18 8.02
C THR A 96 4.64 12.01 7.94
N GLU A 97 5.31 12.91 7.22
CA GLU A 97 6.76 12.94 7.10
C GLU A 97 7.31 14.28 7.56
N ALA A 98 8.23 14.22 8.53
CA ALA A 98 8.83 15.40 9.13
C ALA A 98 10.16 15.74 8.45
N ASN A 99 10.44 17.05 8.35
CA ASN A 99 11.68 17.59 7.75
C ASN A 99 11.96 17.04 6.34
N PRO A 100 11.06 17.29 5.38
CA PRO A 100 11.22 16.81 4.02
C PRO A 100 12.40 17.48 3.31
N HIS A 101 13.51 16.76 3.19
CA HIS A 101 14.71 17.20 2.47
C HIS A 101 15.08 16.31 1.27
N GLU A 102 14.35 15.23 1.04
CA GLU A 102 14.56 14.29 -0.05
C GLU A 102 13.53 14.47 -1.18
N ARG A 103 13.68 13.74 -2.29
CA ARG A 103 12.62 13.69 -3.32
C ARG A 103 11.63 12.56 -3.10
N VAL A 104 12.02 11.56 -2.31
CA VAL A 104 11.28 10.31 -2.15
C VAL A 104 10.98 10.13 -0.68
N TYR A 105 9.73 9.80 -0.36
CA TYR A 105 9.22 9.65 1.00
C TYR A 105 8.28 8.45 1.11
N GLY A 106 7.94 8.06 2.33
CA GLY A 106 6.95 7.04 2.60
C GLY A 106 7.48 5.93 3.52
N GLY A 107 6.69 4.87 3.66
CA GLY A 107 6.92 3.86 4.68
C GLY A 107 6.56 2.46 4.22
N LYS A 108 7.20 1.49 4.86
CA LYS A 108 6.84 0.08 4.75
C LYS A 108 5.82 -0.27 5.82
N PHE A 109 4.94 -1.19 5.49
CA PHE A 109 3.97 -1.75 6.41
C PHE A 109 3.91 -3.26 6.24
N SER A 110 3.55 -3.94 7.32
CA SER A 110 3.36 -5.38 7.37
C SER A 110 2.19 -5.66 8.31
N TYR A 111 1.24 -6.47 7.85
CA TYR A 111 0.09 -6.93 8.60
C TYR A 111 -0.09 -8.43 8.34
N GLY A 112 0.08 -9.25 9.37
CA GLY A 112 -0.09 -10.70 9.28
C GLY A 112 -1.08 -11.22 10.31
N GLY A 113 -1.78 -12.30 9.96
CA GLY A 113 -2.60 -13.08 10.91
C GLY A 113 -4.05 -12.65 11.05
N SER A 114 -4.58 -11.85 10.11
CA SER A 114 -6.02 -11.58 10.05
C SER A 114 -6.75 -12.85 9.56
N MET A 115 -7.68 -13.35 10.38
CA MET A 115 -8.56 -14.48 10.06
C MET A 115 -9.91 -13.95 9.57
N ILE A 116 -10.37 -14.45 8.42
CA ILE A 116 -11.74 -14.23 7.95
C ILE A 116 -12.40 -15.59 7.82
N ASP A 117 -13.56 -15.74 8.46
CA ASP A 117 -14.48 -16.87 8.28
C ASP A 117 -15.24 -16.67 6.96
N ARG A 118 -15.23 -17.68 6.10
CA ARG A 118 -15.83 -17.62 4.75
C ARG A 118 -17.36 -17.79 4.74
N SER A 119 -18.02 -17.88 5.91
CA SER A 119 -19.45 -18.20 6.04
C SER A 119 -20.47 -17.06 5.76
N GLU A 120 -20.11 -16.01 5.02
CA GLU A 120 -21.06 -14.98 4.53
C GLU A 120 -21.55 -15.20 3.08
#